data_AF-A0A813SSD8-F1
#
_entry.id   AF-A0A813SSD8-F1
#
_cell.length_a   1.000
_cell.length_b   1.000
_cell.length_c   1.000
_cell.angle_alpha   90.00
_cell.angle_beta   90.00
_cell.angle_gamma   90.00
#
_symmetry.space_group_name_H-M   'P 1'
#
loop_
_entity.id
_entity.type
_entity.pdbx_description
1 polymer ?
#
loop_
_entity_poly.entity_id
_entity_poly.type
_entity_poly.pdbx_seq_one_letter_code
_entity_poly.pdbx_strand_id
1 'polypeptide(L)'
;MINLIKQTKNTSYSAVAHLGIDFFDSGIRNSGISLTESHSRPHILPEICRIYPNIFQTNATNNPSQQFSLVLQRNKPSGRILIDLQERKCFIELLNGPTLEKELLDDETSLVTLFARIINGCSSRNIDSIQIIDTDFLSKNTAFDENKIIELLATTFAECDEYNRSMFVFDMDSLITLSINDSNMSQSTSISNIQLYRNIREKCKQAFVENKPDNCDNNFIAKEKWIVMVVKHPFLRSRLIEDIDFKQSQEQIDEEKERERKERDDETEKICPKCRRGYILSKTNYGNCQYHDGYIYDLQTKKPVSYNEAQALLLKISLLTQRGASNDQHLKLVWTCCFRIFGSDSPCRSGICGLPEELQGTQIKAENEIAEVEKHFKAKIDATNKLKVLHEVCADLFIPQPSYSTNTVFNQRSTPYSPRNS
;
A
#
# COMPACT_ATOMS: atom_id res chain seq x y z
N MET A 1 -62.50 16.15 -17.77
CA MET A 1 -62.16 14.72 -17.55
C MET A 1 -61.05 14.71 -16.52
N ILE A 2 -61.31 14.75 -15.21
CA ILE A 2 -61.72 13.66 -14.30
C ILE A 2 -60.87 12.38 -14.44
N ASN A 3 -59.94 12.23 -13.49
CA ASN A 3 -59.59 11.05 -12.67
C ASN A 3 -58.31 11.48 -11.90
N LEU A 4 -58.23 11.79 -10.60
CA LEU A 4 -58.86 11.35 -9.35
C LEU A 4 -58.54 9.90 -8.95
N ILE A 5 -57.39 9.73 -8.27
CA ILE A 5 -57.20 8.73 -7.22
C ILE A 5 -56.74 9.48 -5.96
N LYS A 6 -57.53 9.32 -4.89
CA LYS A 6 -57.29 9.75 -3.52
C LYS A 6 -56.86 8.53 -2.69
N GLN A 7 -55.86 8.70 -1.83
CA GLN A 7 -55.71 8.17 -0.45
C GLN A 7 -54.24 8.37 -0.02
N THR A 8 -53.86 8.74 1.20
CA THR A 8 -54.52 9.34 2.37
C THR A 8 -53.40 9.95 3.24
N LYS A 9 -53.78 10.98 4.00
CA LYS A 9 -53.04 11.81 4.98
C LYS A 9 -51.90 11.12 5.76
N ASN A 10 -50.81 11.85 6.00
CA ASN A 10 -50.60 12.45 7.33
C ASN A 10 -49.63 13.64 7.35
N THR A 11 -50.17 14.73 7.92
CA THR A 11 -49.52 15.88 8.58
C THR A 11 -48.53 16.74 7.79
N SER A 12 -49.07 17.67 7.01
CA SER A 12 -48.41 18.93 6.64
C SER A 12 -48.61 19.97 7.75
N TYR A 13 -47.52 20.46 8.35
CA TYR A 13 -47.54 21.75 9.03
C TYR A 13 -47.47 22.85 7.96
N SER A 14 -48.54 23.63 7.87
CA SER A 14 -48.61 24.89 7.14
C SER A 14 -48.08 25.99 8.07
N ALA A 15 -46.98 26.65 7.73
CA ALA A 15 -46.58 27.90 8.35
C ALA A 15 -46.87 29.06 7.40
N VAL A 16 -47.75 29.95 7.90
CA VAL A 16 -48.17 31.21 7.30
C VAL A 16 -46.99 32.18 7.29
N ALA A 17 -46.69 32.78 6.14
CA ALA A 17 -45.73 33.87 6.01
C ALA A 17 -46.35 35.17 6.57
N HIS A 18 -45.74 35.74 7.60
CA HIS A 18 -45.97 37.12 8.01
C HIS A 18 -44.83 38.00 7.48
N LEU A 19 -45.18 38.96 6.63
CA LEU A 19 -44.36 40.10 6.23
C LEU A 19 -44.56 41.24 7.24
N GLY A 20 -43.46 41.87 7.66
CA GLY A 20 -43.40 43.17 8.34
C GLY A 20 -41.92 43.49 8.54
N ILE A 21 -41.28 44.39 7.78
CA ILE A 21 -41.38 45.87 7.76
C ILE A 21 -41.16 46.47 9.15
N ASP A 22 -40.03 47.17 9.25
CA ASP A 22 -39.46 47.86 10.42
C ASP A 22 -40.36 48.94 11.02
N PHE A 23 -40.26 49.15 12.34
CA PHE A 23 -40.40 50.46 12.98
C PHE A 23 -39.65 50.53 14.33
N PHE A 24 -38.89 51.60 14.52
CA PHE A 24 -38.37 52.10 15.80
C PHE A 24 -39.54 52.51 16.74
N ASP A 25 -39.46 52.27 18.05
CA ASP A 25 -39.13 53.29 19.08
C ASP A 25 -39.34 52.79 20.55
N SER A 26 -38.46 53.30 21.43
CA SER A 26 -38.56 53.59 22.88
C SER A 26 -39.33 52.72 23.91
N GLY A 27 -38.62 52.32 24.99
CA GLY A 27 -38.91 52.84 26.35
C GLY A 27 -39.64 51.99 27.43
N ILE A 28 -38.91 51.73 28.53
CA ILE A 28 -39.33 51.70 29.97
C ILE A 28 -39.77 50.36 30.64
N ARG A 29 -38.85 49.89 31.51
CA ARG A 29 -38.92 49.32 32.90
C ARG A 29 -39.94 48.25 33.37
N ASN A 30 -39.33 47.28 34.08
CA ASN A 30 -39.75 46.53 35.30
C ASN A 30 -40.81 45.42 35.19
N SER A 31 -40.41 44.17 35.41
CA SER A 31 -40.46 43.47 36.72
C SER A 31 -40.28 41.96 36.54
N GLY A 32 -39.62 41.32 37.51
CA GLY A 32 -39.24 39.92 37.44
C GLY A 32 -40.41 38.95 37.57
N ILE A 33 -40.37 37.89 36.77
CA ILE A 33 -41.06 36.63 37.01
C ILE A 33 -40.09 35.52 36.60
N SER A 34 -39.72 34.70 37.59
CA SER A 34 -39.08 33.41 37.39
C SER A 34 -40.16 32.41 36.96
N LEU A 35 -40.08 31.93 35.73
CA LEU A 35 -40.78 30.76 35.25
C LEU A 35 -39.78 29.88 34.51
N THR A 36 -39.45 28.76 35.15
CA THR A 36 -38.78 27.61 34.56
C THR A 36 -39.71 26.97 33.54
N GLU A 37 -39.67 27.44 32.30
CA GLU A 37 -40.20 26.72 31.15
C GLU A 37 -39.03 26.43 30.20
N SER A 38 -38.69 25.15 30.09
CA SER A 38 -37.80 24.63 29.06
C SER A 38 -38.47 24.83 27.69
N HIS A 39 -38.31 26.01 27.11
CA HIS A 39 -38.68 26.27 25.74
C HIS A 39 -37.82 25.41 24.81
N SER A 40 -38.42 24.36 24.27
CA SER A 40 -38.01 23.76 23.00
C SER A 40 -38.06 24.86 21.95
N ARG A 41 -36.89 25.44 21.62
CA ARG A 41 -36.77 26.41 20.54
C ARG A 41 -37.33 25.77 19.26
N PRO A 42 -38.22 26.44 18.52
CA PRO A 42 -38.61 25.96 17.21
C PRO A 42 -37.34 25.83 16.37
N HIS A 43 -37.14 24.68 15.73
CA HIS A 43 -36.07 24.46 14.77
C HIS A 43 -36.25 25.46 13.62
N ILE A 44 -35.61 26.62 13.74
CA ILE A 44 -35.42 27.54 12.63
C ILE A 44 -34.54 26.77 11.65
N LEU A 45 -35.09 26.46 10.47
CA LEU A 45 -34.32 25.90 9.37
C LEU A 45 -33.03 26.72 9.20
N PRO A 46 -31.85 26.08 9.12
CA PRO A 46 -30.59 26.79 8.94
C PRO A 46 -30.70 27.78 7.79
N GLU A 47 -30.07 28.94 7.93
CA GLU A 47 -30.11 30.04 6.95
C GLU A 47 -29.67 29.61 5.53
N ILE A 48 -28.95 28.49 5.42
CA ILE A 48 -28.65 27.75 4.18
C ILE A 48 -29.89 27.48 3.33
N CYS A 49 -31.04 27.16 3.93
CA CYS A 49 -32.28 26.94 3.20
C CYS A 49 -32.83 28.20 2.53
N ARG A 50 -32.40 29.40 2.95
CA ARG A 50 -32.76 30.67 2.30
C ARG A 50 -31.89 30.98 1.08
N ILE A 51 -30.63 30.56 1.09
CA ILE A 51 -29.66 30.87 0.03
C ILE A 51 -29.84 29.94 -1.18
N TYR A 52 -30.25 28.70 -0.96
CA TYR A 52 -30.40 27.68 -2.01
C TYR A 52 -31.78 27.00 -1.99
N PRO A 53 -32.88 27.73 -2.26
CA PRO A 53 -34.24 27.20 -2.13
C PRO A 53 -34.59 26.06 -3.11
N ASN A 54 -33.84 25.92 -4.21
CA ASN A 54 -34.15 24.96 -5.29
C ASN A 54 -33.40 23.62 -5.19
N ILE A 55 -32.51 23.43 -4.22
CA ILE A 55 -31.67 22.22 -4.13
C ILE A 55 -32.39 21.06 -3.40
N PHE A 56 -33.45 21.34 -2.63
CA PHE A 56 -34.12 20.35 -1.77
C PHE A 56 -35.20 19.50 -2.45
N GLN A 57 -35.29 19.51 -3.79
CA GLN A 57 -36.11 18.54 -4.53
C GLN A 57 -35.30 17.27 -4.81
N THR A 58 -34.87 16.56 -3.76
CA THR A 58 -34.20 15.28 -3.94
C THR A 58 -35.24 14.18 -4.15
N ASN A 59 -35.30 13.67 -5.38
CA ASN A 59 -35.96 12.41 -5.67
C ASN A 59 -35.32 11.34 -4.79
N ALA A 60 -36.10 10.74 -3.88
CA ALA A 60 -35.65 9.66 -3.03
C ALA A 60 -35.21 8.46 -3.89
N THR A 61 -33.91 8.29 -4.09
CA THR A 61 -33.33 7.11 -4.71
C THR A 61 -33.40 5.94 -3.72
N ASN A 62 -34.14 4.91 -4.08
CA ASN A 62 -34.46 3.71 -3.28
C ASN A 62 -33.28 2.78 -2.95
N ASN A 63 -32.03 3.25 -2.95
CA ASN A 63 -30.86 2.42 -2.67
C ASN A 63 -30.27 2.73 -1.27
N PRO A 64 -30.61 1.94 -0.22
CA PRO A 64 -30.13 2.17 1.14
C PRO A 64 -28.61 1.94 1.31
N SER A 65 -27.96 1.25 0.37
CA SER A 65 -26.51 0.99 0.36
C SER A 65 -25.66 2.20 -0.03
N GLN A 66 -26.26 3.26 -0.58
CA GLN A 66 -25.56 4.49 -1.00
C GLN A 66 -25.78 5.67 -0.05
N GLN A 67 -26.47 5.48 1.07
CA GLN A 67 -26.63 6.55 2.05
C GLN A 67 -25.28 6.88 2.68
N PHE A 68 -24.84 8.12 2.43
CA PHE A 68 -23.75 8.76 3.15
C PHE A 68 -24.16 8.96 4.60
N SER A 69 -24.13 7.88 5.37
CA SER A 69 -24.28 7.97 6.81
C SER A 69 -22.92 8.36 7.38
N LEU A 70 -22.88 9.53 8.02
CA LEU A 70 -21.80 9.87 8.93
C LEU A 70 -21.88 9.01 10.21
N VAL A 71 -22.88 8.14 10.39
CA VAL A 71 -22.94 7.18 11.49
C VAL A 71 -21.93 6.05 11.23
N LEU A 72 -20.73 6.21 11.78
CA LEU A 72 -19.67 5.20 11.71
C LEU A 72 -19.80 4.27 12.93
N GLN A 73 -20.15 3.01 12.69
CA GLN A 73 -20.53 2.07 13.76
C GLN A 73 -19.37 1.55 14.63
N ARG A 74 -18.13 1.60 14.14
CA ARG A 74 -16.98 0.95 14.83
C ARG A 74 -15.87 1.91 15.24
N ASN A 75 -15.66 2.99 14.47
CA ASN A 75 -14.57 3.93 14.68
C ASN A 75 -15.12 5.35 14.76
N LYS A 76 -14.69 6.09 15.77
CA LYS A 76 -15.06 7.50 15.91
C LYS A 76 -14.32 8.33 14.86
N PRO A 77 -15.02 9.18 14.09
CA PRO A 77 -14.38 10.12 13.19
C PRO A 77 -13.57 11.15 13.99
N SER A 78 -12.52 11.70 13.39
CA SER A 78 -11.78 12.82 13.98
C SER A 78 -12.50 14.15 13.83
N GLY A 79 -13.45 14.27 12.91
CA GLY A 79 -14.05 15.55 12.51
C GLY A 79 -13.50 16.08 11.19
N ARG A 80 -12.48 15.44 10.60
CA ARG A 80 -11.90 15.85 9.31
C ARG A 80 -12.42 15.00 8.16
N ILE A 81 -12.88 15.67 7.10
CA ILE A 81 -13.31 15.05 5.85
C ILE A 81 -12.59 15.76 4.70
N LEU A 82 -12.01 15.01 3.79
CA LEU A 82 -11.46 15.50 2.53
C LEU A 82 -12.26 14.88 1.38
N ILE A 83 -12.77 15.71 0.47
CA ILE A 83 -13.49 15.28 -0.71
C ILE A 83 -12.64 15.64 -1.93
N ASP A 84 -12.16 14.62 -2.62
CA ASP A 84 -11.43 14.74 -3.87
C ASP A 84 -12.39 14.56 -5.05
N LEU A 85 -12.71 15.67 -5.70
CA LEU A 85 -13.58 15.70 -6.87
C LEU A 85 -12.91 15.12 -8.12
N GLN A 86 -11.58 15.11 -8.18
CA GLN A 86 -10.85 14.58 -9.33
C GLN A 86 -10.79 13.06 -9.30
N GLU A 87 -10.42 12.49 -8.15
CA GLU A 87 -10.41 11.03 -7.95
C GLU A 87 -11.80 10.47 -7.62
N ARG A 88 -12.79 11.35 -7.43
CA ARG A 88 -14.16 11.01 -7.05
C ARG A 88 -14.21 10.17 -5.76
N LYS A 89 -13.41 10.57 -4.78
CA LYS A 89 -13.28 9.90 -3.48
C LYS A 89 -13.55 10.87 -2.33
N CYS A 90 -14.17 10.36 -1.28
CA CYS A 90 -14.33 11.02 0.00
C CYS A 90 -13.53 10.25 1.05
N PHE A 91 -12.64 10.96 1.72
CA PHE A 91 -11.75 10.48 2.75
C PHE A 91 -12.26 11.00 4.10
N ILE A 92 -12.66 10.09 4.98
CA ILE A 92 -13.12 10.42 6.33
C ILE A 92 -12.08 9.93 7.31
N GLU A 93 -11.47 10.87 8.04
CA GLU A 93 -10.44 10.50 9.00
C GLU A 93 -11.06 9.95 10.30
N LEU A 94 -10.43 8.89 10.82
CA LEU A 94 -10.84 8.21 12.05
C LEU A 94 -9.84 8.48 13.18
N LEU A 95 -10.31 8.63 14.41
CA LEU A 95 -9.45 8.85 15.59
C LEU A 95 -8.50 7.68 15.84
N ASN A 96 -8.99 6.44 15.70
CA ASN A 96 -8.28 5.22 16.08
C ASN A 96 -8.15 4.22 14.93
N GLY A 97 -7.95 4.69 13.70
CA GLY A 97 -7.80 3.81 12.56
C GLY A 97 -7.28 4.54 11.31
N PRO A 98 -7.12 3.79 10.21
CA PRO A 98 -6.83 4.38 8.91
C PRO A 98 -8.00 5.25 8.44
N THR A 99 -7.72 6.11 7.47
CA THR A 99 -8.76 6.88 6.79
C THR A 99 -9.74 5.94 6.10
N LEU A 100 -11.04 6.23 6.26
CA LEU A 100 -12.11 5.54 5.55
C LEU A 100 -12.31 6.20 4.18
N GLU A 101 -12.21 5.42 3.12
CA GLU A 101 -12.50 5.86 1.76
C GLU A 101 -13.94 5.50 1.35
N LYS A 102 -14.61 6.43 0.67
CA LYS A 102 -15.92 6.23 0.05
C LYS A 102 -15.93 6.86 -1.33
N GLU A 103 -16.52 6.18 -2.31
CA GLU A 103 -16.69 6.75 -3.65
C GLU A 103 -17.78 7.85 -3.68
N LEU A 104 -17.59 8.83 -4.56
CA LEU A 104 -18.59 9.82 -4.91
C LEU A 104 -19.53 9.27 -6.00
N LEU A 105 -20.80 9.69 -5.97
CA LEU A 105 -21.75 9.37 -7.04
C LEU A 105 -21.32 10.00 -8.37
N ASP A 106 -21.86 9.49 -9.48
CA ASP A 106 -21.52 9.96 -10.84
C ASP A 106 -21.90 11.42 -11.09
N ASP A 107 -22.92 11.91 -10.41
CA ASP A 107 -23.38 13.30 -10.48
C ASP A 107 -22.66 14.24 -9.51
N GLU A 108 -21.90 13.73 -8.54
CA GLU A 108 -21.18 14.51 -7.53
C GLU A 108 -19.86 15.06 -8.06
N THR A 109 -19.94 16.11 -8.88
CA THR A 109 -18.82 16.71 -9.61
C THR A 109 -18.38 18.08 -9.09
N SER A 110 -19.13 18.65 -8.14
CA SER A 110 -18.92 19.98 -7.56
C SER A 110 -19.44 20.05 -6.12
N LEU A 111 -19.07 21.11 -5.39
CA LEU A 111 -19.65 21.39 -4.07
C LEU A 111 -21.19 21.48 -4.11
N VAL A 112 -21.74 22.08 -5.16
CA VAL A 112 -23.20 22.25 -5.34
C VAL A 112 -23.91 20.88 -5.36
N THR A 113 -23.37 19.95 -6.14
CA THR A 113 -23.92 18.59 -6.24
C THR A 113 -23.69 17.75 -4.97
N LEU A 114 -22.65 18.08 -4.19
CA LEU A 114 -22.36 17.42 -2.91
C LEU A 114 -23.26 17.90 -1.76
N PHE A 115 -23.94 19.05 -1.89
CA PHE A 115 -24.72 19.60 -0.78
C PHE A 115 -25.74 18.64 -0.21
N ALA A 116 -26.50 17.95 -1.07
CA ALA A 116 -27.50 16.99 -0.61
C ALA A 116 -26.88 15.91 0.29
N ARG A 117 -25.70 15.41 -0.09
CA ARG A 117 -24.91 14.44 0.69
C ARG A 117 -24.44 15.02 2.02
N ILE A 118 -23.86 16.22 2.01
CA ILE A 118 -23.33 16.90 3.20
C ILE A 118 -24.46 17.19 4.20
N ILE A 119 -25.58 17.76 3.73
CA ILE A 119 -26.74 18.09 4.58
C ILE A 119 -27.33 16.84 5.22
N ASN A 120 -27.50 15.75 4.45
CA ASN A 120 -27.99 14.50 5.01
C ASN A 120 -27.05 13.94 6.10
N GLY A 121 -25.74 14.02 5.87
CA GLY A 121 -24.73 13.70 6.88
C GLY A 121 -24.90 14.55 8.15
N CYS A 122 -25.07 15.86 8.00
CA CYS A 122 -25.27 16.79 9.11
C CYS A 122 -26.53 16.47 9.92
N SER A 123 -27.66 16.21 9.24
CA SER A 123 -28.91 15.82 9.88
C SER A 123 -28.75 14.54 10.69
N SER A 124 -28.05 13.53 10.17
CA SER A 124 -27.82 12.26 10.88
C SER A 124 -27.00 12.40 12.17
N ARG A 125 -26.20 13.47 12.28
CA ARG A 125 -25.31 13.76 13.42
C ARG A 125 -25.87 14.84 14.35
N ASN A 126 -27.04 15.40 14.05
CA ASN A 126 -27.60 16.59 14.71
C ASN A 126 -26.57 17.72 14.77
N ILE A 127 -25.98 18.08 13.63
CA ILE A 127 -25.13 19.28 13.54
C ILE A 127 -26.03 20.52 13.62
N ASP A 128 -25.70 21.44 14.53
CA ASP A 128 -26.50 22.63 14.82
C ASP A 128 -26.25 23.75 13.80
N SER A 129 -25.00 23.89 13.35
CA SER A 129 -24.56 24.95 12.45
C SER A 129 -23.66 24.42 11.35
N ILE A 130 -23.91 24.89 10.12
CA ILE A 130 -23.10 24.55 8.95
C ILE A 130 -22.73 25.87 8.29
N GLN A 131 -21.44 26.08 8.05
CA GLN A 131 -20.95 27.22 7.29
C GLN A 131 -20.22 26.74 6.04
N ILE A 132 -20.60 27.31 4.91
CA ILE A 132 -20.05 26.97 3.62
C ILE A 132 -19.28 28.18 3.13
N ILE A 133 -17.97 27.99 2.94
CA ILE A 133 -17.06 29.01 2.49
C ILE A 133 -16.65 28.68 1.05
N ASP A 134 -17.27 29.39 0.13
CA ASP A 134 -17.02 29.34 -1.31
C ASP A 134 -16.88 30.78 -1.88
N THR A 135 -16.70 30.90 -3.19
CA THR A 135 -16.63 32.21 -3.87
C THR A 135 -17.91 33.03 -3.73
N ASP A 136 -19.08 32.40 -3.62
CA ASP A 136 -20.37 33.10 -3.50
C ASP A 136 -20.53 33.71 -2.11
N PHE A 137 -20.09 33.00 -1.07
CA PHE A 137 -20.03 33.49 0.30
C PHE A 137 -19.09 34.71 0.41
N LEU A 138 -17.89 34.63 -0.17
CA LEU A 138 -16.95 35.75 -0.18
C LEU A 138 -17.51 36.96 -0.94
N SER A 139 -18.15 36.72 -2.08
CA SER A 139 -18.73 37.77 -2.92
C SER A 139 -19.88 38.50 -2.21
N LYS A 140 -20.76 37.78 -1.51
CA LYS A 140 -21.86 38.37 -0.73
C LYS A 140 -21.38 39.27 0.40
N ASN A 141 -20.23 38.94 0.99
CA ASN A 141 -19.61 39.72 2.07
C ASN A 141 -18.60 40.74 1.56
N THR A 142 -18.48 40.93 0.24
CA THR A 142 -17.52 41.87 -0.40
C THR A 142 -16.05 41.64 0.00
N ALA A 143 -15.70 40.40 0.35
CA ALA A 143 -14.37 40.02 0.80
C ALA A 143 -13.54 39.49 -0.38
N PHE A 144 -12.91 40.39 -1.13
CA PHE A 144 -12.07 40.05 -2.30
C PHE A 144 -10.57 40.15 -2.04
N ASP A 145 -10.16 40.87 -1.00
CA ASP A 145 -8.76 40.95 -0.59
C ASP A 145 -8.45 39.93 0.52
N GLU A 146 -7.22 39.42 0.52
CA GLU A 146 -6.79 38.34 1.43
C GLU A 146 -7.02 38.72 2.91
N ASN A 147 -6.78 39.97 3.30
CA ASN A 147 -6.95 40.43 4.67
C ASN A 147 -8.43 40.41 5.10
N LYS A 148 -9.34 40.93 4.26
CA LYS A 148 -10.78 40.85 4.52
C LYS A 148 -11.30 39.43 4.53
N ILE A 149 -10.78 38.55 3.67
CA ILE A 149 -11.14 37.13 3.68
C ILE A 149 -10.72 36.51 5.02
N ILE A 150 -9.50 36.76 5.49
CA ILE A 150 -9.01 36.26 6.77
C ILE A 150 -9.84 36.81 7.95
N GLU A 151 -10.17 38.10 7.94
CA GLU A 151 -11.01 38.72 8.99
C GLU A 151 -12.42 38.10 9.01
N LEU A 152 -13.05 37.98 7.83
CA LEU A 152 -14.36 37.35 7.68
C LEU A 152 -14.33 35.90 8.20
N LEU A 153 -13.34 35.11 7.78
CA LEU A 153 -13.15 33.75 8.26
C LEU A 153 -12.97 33.69 9.77
N ALA A 154 -12.16 34.58 10.37
CA ALA A 154 -11.97 34.62 11.81
C ALA A 154 -13.29 34.88 12.56
N THR A 155 -14.12 35.80 12.06
CA THR A 155 -15.46 36.06 12.63
C THR A 155 -16.37 34.84 12.48
N THR A 156 -16.43 34.23 11.29
CA THR A 156 -17.25 33.04 11.05
C THR A 156 -16.80 31.84 11.89
N PHE A 157 -15.48 31.68 12.09
CA PHE A 157 -14.92 30.68 13.00
C PHE A 157 -15.36 30.92 14.44
N ALA A 158 -15.23 32.14 14.93
CA ALA A 158 -15.65 32.50 16.28
C ALA A 158 -17.14 32.19 16.51
N GLU A 159 -18.00 32.56 15.55
CA GLU A 159 -19.43 32.28 15.61
C GLU A 159 -19.73 30.77 15.67
N CYS A 160 -19.10 29.97 14.81
CA CYS A 160 -19.33 28.52 14.82
C CYS A 160 -18.71 27.80 16.01
N ASP A 161 -17.68 28.38 16.62
CA ASP A 161 -17.05 27.85 17.81
C ASP A 161 -18.03 27.87 19.00
N GLU A 162 -19.04 28.75 18.99
CA GLU A 162 -20.11 28.83 20.01
C GLU A 162 -21.07 27.62 19.99
N TYR A 163 -21.28 26.97 18.85
CA TYR A 163 -22.20 25.83 18.73
C TYR A 163 -21.53 24.53 19.17
N ASN A 164 -22.22 23.69 19.95
CA ASN A 164 -21.62 22.40 20.37
C ASN A 164 -21.31 21.49 19.18
N ARG A 165 -22.15 21.52 18.15
CA ARG A 165 -21.96 20.73 16.93
C ARG A 165 -21.99 21.64 15.72
N SER A 166 -20.83 21.86 15.10
CA SER A 166 -20.73 22.69 13.90
C SER A 166 -19.90 22.03 12.80
N MET A 167 -20.15 22.43 11.57
CA MET A 167 -19.44 21.98 10.39
C MET A 167 -19.02 23.15 9.50
N PHE A 168 -17.75 23.16 9.11
CA PHE A 168 -17.22 24.02 8.08
C PHE A 168 -17.02 23.24 6.79
N VAL A 169 -17.43 23.83 5.67
CA VAL A 169 -17.21 23.29 4.34
C VAL A 169 -16.42 24.31 3.54
N PHE A 170 -15.22 23.96 3.14
CA PHE A 170 -14.35 24.80 2.31
C PHE A 170 -14.30 24.26 0.89
N ASP A 171 -14.60 25.11 -0.09
CA ASP A 171 -14.19 24.88 -1.46
C ASP A 171 -12.75 25.39 -1.65
N MET A 172 -11.78 24.49 -1.54
CA MET A 172 -10.37 24.85 -1.49
C MET A 172 -9.87 25.45 -2.81
N ASP A 173 -10.39 24.99 -3.95
CA ASP A 173 -9.99 25.52 -5.27
C ASP A 173 -10.52 26.94 -5.49
N SER A 174 -11.66 27.27 -4.89
CA SER A 174 -12.26 28.61 -4.94
C SER A 174 -11.54 29.60 -4.02
N LEU A 175 -10.97 29.12 -2.90
CA LEU A 175 -10.33 29.96 -1.89
C LEU A 175 -8.83 30.14 -2.13
N ILE A 176 -8.13 29.12 -2.63
CA ILE A 176 -6.68 29.12 -2.76
C ILE A 176 -6.27 29.35 -4.21
N THR A 177 -5.56 30.45 -4.44
CA THR A 177 -5.03 30.77 -5.76
C THR A 177 -3.69 30.07 -5.94
N LEU A 178 -3.56 29.32 -7.03
CA LEU A 178 -2.31 28.70 -7.42
C LEU A 178 -1.56 29.57 -8.44
N SER A 179 -0.25 29.71 -8.25
CA SER A 179 0.67 30.27 -9.23
C SER A 179 1.38 29.12 -9.94
N ILE A 180 1.28 29.11 -11.26
CA ILE A 180 1.97 28.15 -12.13
C ILE A 180 3.09 28.91 -12.83
N ASN A 181 4.33 28.58 -12.48
CA ASN A 181 5.50 29.08 -13.17
C ASN A 181 5.93 28.04 -14.21
N ASP A 182 5.55 28.32 -15.46
CA ASP A 182 5.98 27.58 -16.63
C ASP A 182 7.37 28.06 -17.06
N SER A 183 8.41 27.45 -16.51
CA SER A 183 9.76 27.61 -17.05
C SER A 183 10.01 26.55 -18.12
N ASN A 184 10.79 26.87 -19.14
CA ASN A 184 11.13 25.95 -20.24
C ASN A 184 11.81 24.62 -19.80
N MET A 185 12.14 24.47 -18.52
CA MET A 185 12.83 23.30 -17.96
C MET A 185 12.00 22.55 -16.90
N SER A 186 10.93 23.14 -16.34
CA SER A 186 9.98 22.47 -15.46
C SER A 186 8.77 23.37 -15.15
N GLN A 187 7.59 22.75 -15.01
CA GLN A 187 6.40 23.40 -14.46
C GLN A 187 6.46 23.30 -12.93
N SER A 188 6.41 24.45 -12.25
CA SER A 188 6.32 24.49 -10.78
C SER A 188 5.02 25.15 -10.37
N THR A 189 4.24 24.45 -9.54
CA THR A 189 2.99 24.98 -8.97
C THR A 189 3.25 25.40 -7.52
N SER A 190 2.75 26.57 -7.14
CA SER A 190 2.89 27.12 -5.79
C SER A 190 1.61 27.81 -5.34
N ILE A 191 1.44 28.01 -4.04
CA ILE A 191 0.28 28.71 -3.47
C ILE A 191 0.58 30.21 -3.44
N SER A 192 -0.24 31.02 -4.12
CA SER A 192 -0.08 32.48 -4.20
C SER A 192 -0.47 33.18 -2.90
N ASN A 193 -1.60 32.79 -2.31
CA ASN A 193 -2.17 33.38 -1.09
C ASN A 193 -1.86 32.52 0.15
N ILE A 194 -0.58 32.46 0.49
CA ILE A 194 -0.05 31.55 1.51
C ILE A 194 -0.58 31.84 2.93
N GLN A 195 -0.94 33.09 3.27
CA GLN A 195 -1.42 33.41 4.60
C GLN A 195 -2.85 32.88 4.80
N LEU A 196 -3.71 33.05 3.81
CA LEU A 196 -5.05 32.46 3.81
C LEU A 196 -4.97 30.93 3.90
N TYR A 197 -4.14 30.29 3.07
CA TYR A 197 -3.95 28.85 3.12
C TYR A 197 -3.49 28.38 4.51
N ARG A 198 -2.51 29.06 5.11
CA ARG A 198 -2.02 28.74 6.46
C ARG A 198 -3.14 28.86 7.49
N ASN A 199 -3.97 29.91 7.43
CA ASN A 199 -5.08 30.09 8.35
C ASN A 199 -6.09 28.93 8.28
N ILE A 200 -6.53 28.59 7.06
CA ILE A 200 -7.46 27.47 6.81
C ILE A 200 -6.85 26.16 7.29
N ARG A 201 -5.57 25.90 6.98
CA ARG A 201 -4.84 24.71 7.44
C ARG A 201 -4.82 24.59 8.96
N GLU A 202 -4.47 25.66 9.68
CA GLU A 202 -4.45 25.64 11.15
C GLU A 202 -5.85 25.35 11.71
N LYS A 203 -6.90 25.88 11.09
CA LYS A 203 -8.27 25.56 11.46
C LYS A 203 -8.62 24.11 11.15
N CYS A 204 -8.21 23.56 10.01
CA CYS A 204 -8.38 22.14 9.68
C CYS A 204 -7.78 21.21 10.75
N LYS A 205 -6.63 21.58 11.34
CA LYS A 205 -6.01 20.83 12.44
C LYS A 205 -6.80 20.88 13.76
N GLN A 206 -7.67 21.88 13.93
CA GLN A 206 -8.49 22.06 15.13
C GLN A 206 -9.83 21.30 15.07
N ALA A 207 -10.16 20.62 13.97
CA ALA A 207 -11.35 19.77 13.92
C ALA A 207 -11.24 18.61 14.93
N PHE A 208 -12.32 18.35 15.66
CA PHE A 208 -12.37 17.27 16.65
C PHE A 208 -13.80 16.75 16.85
N VAL A 209 -13.94 15.51 17.31
CA VAL A 209 -15.19 14.94 17.80
C VAL A 209 -14.96 14.42 19.22
N GLU A 210 -15.37 15.21 20.21
CA GLU A 210 -15.20 14.92 21.63
C GLU A 210 -16.51 14.42 22.25
N ASN A 211 -16.45 13.23 22.85
CA ASN A 211 -17.49 12.76 23.77
C ASN A 211 -16.92 12.87 25.18
N LYS A 212 -16.93 14.07 25.77
CA LYS A 212 -16.56 14.23 27.18
C LYS A 212 -17.75 13.83 28.06
N PRO A 213 -17.54 13.01 29.10
CA PRO A 213 -18.52 12.90 30.18
C PRO A 213 -18.58 14.27 30.86
N ASP A 214 -19.78 14.83 30.96
CA ASP A 214 -19.96 16.08 31.69
C ASP A 214 -19.83 15.77 33.19
N ASN A 215 -18.96 16.48 33.90
CA ASN A 215 -18.51 16.11 35.26
C ASN A 215 -19.61 16.26 36.35
N CYS A 216 -20.83 16.62 35.97
CA CYS A 216 -21.86 17.10 36.88
C CYS A 216 -23.15 16.24 36.84
N ASP A 217 -23.46 15.67 35.68
CA ASP A 217 -24.65 14.85 35.45
C ASP A 217 -24.29 13.84 34.35
N ASN A 218 -24.76 12.59 34.40
CA ASN A 218 -24.49 11.54 33.41
C ASN A 218 -24.93 11.85 31.96
N ASN A 219 -25.24 13.10 31.62
CA ASN A 219 -25.52 13.59 30.29
C ASN A 219 -24.22 13.95 29.57
N PHE A 220 -23.82 13.11 28.61
CA PHE A 220 -22.69 13.40 27.73
C PHE A 220 -23.05 14.56 26.78
N ILE A 221 -22.45 15.74 26.97
CA ILE A 221 -22.48 16.79 25.96
C ILE A 221 -21.39 16.49 24.93
N ALA A 222 -21.79 15.86 23.82
CA ALA A 222 -20.90 15.65 22.69
C ALA A 222 -20.63 16.99 21.99
N LYS A 223 -19.35 17.38 21.91
CA LYS A 223 -18.87 18.51 21.12
C LYS A 223 -18.26 18.00 19.83
N GLU A 224 -18.79 18.43 18.69
CA GLU A 224 -18.33 18.00 17.38
C GLU A 224 -18.00 19.23 16.52
N LYS A 225 -16.74 19.34 16.10
CA LYS A 225 -16.25 20.38 15.19
C LYS A 225 -15.77 19.70 13.92
N TRP A 226 -16.60 19.78 12.89
CA TRP A 226 -16.34 19.15 11.60
C TRP A 226 -15.74 20.13 10.62
N ILE A 227 -14.77 19.66 9.83
CA ILE A 227 -14.19 20.40 8.72
C ILE A 227 -14.18 19.49 7.49
N VAL A 228 -14.84 19.96 6.44
CA VAL A 228 -14.93 19.32 5.13
C VAL A 228 -14.13 20.18 4.16
N MET A 229 -13.08 19.61 3.60
CA MET A 229 -12.28 20.23 2.53
C MET A 229 -12.70 19.61 1.21
N VAL A 230 -13.24 20.41 0.29
CA VAL A 230 -13.54 19.98 -1.07
C VAL A 230 -12.42 20.49 -1.96
N VAL A 231 -11.79 19.57 -2.70
CA VAL A 231 -10.66 19.88 -3.57
C VAL A 231 -10.76 19.07 -4.87
N LYS A 232 -10.35 19.69 -5.96
CA LYS A 232 -10.27 19.13 -7.30
C LYS A 232 -8.85 19.19 -7.83
N HIS A 233 -8.06 20.20 -7.45
CA HIS A 233 -6.69 20.31 -7.93
C HIS A 233 -5.75 19.31 -7.22
N PRO A 234 -4.99 18.46 -7.95
CA PRO A 234 -4.21 17.39 -7.33
C PRO A 234 -3.06 17.92 -6.46
N PHE A 235 -2.37 18.99 -6.88
CA PHE A 235 -1.39 19.68 -6.03
C PHE A 235 -1.99 20.20 -4.71
N LEU A 236 -3.18 20.83 -4.79
CA LEU A 236 -4.11 21.13 -3.68
C LEU A 236 -4.16 20.01 -2.66
N ARG A 237 -4.67 18.90 -3.16
CA ARG A 237 -4.98 17.71 -2.39
C ARG A 237 -3.74 17.12 -1.72
N SER A 238 -2.66 16.88 -2.47
CA SER A 238 -1.41 16.34 -1.91
C SER A 238 -0.86 17.25 -0.82
N ARG A 239 -0.82 18.56 -1.08
CA ARG A 239 -0.29 19.53 -0.13
C ARG A 239 -1.11 19.60 1.16
N LEU A 240 -2.45 19.56 1.05
CA LEU A 240 -3.34 19.53 2.20
C LEU A 240 -3.14 18.28 3.04
N ILE A 241 -3.10 17.10 2.43
CA ILE A 241 -2.90 15.81 3.11
C ILE A 241 -1.62 15.85 3.94
N GLU A 242 -0.51 16.29 3.34
CA GLU A 242 0.78 16.43 4.02
C GLU A 242 0.72 17.48 5.15
N ASP A 243 0.22 18.67 4.85
CA ASP A 243 0.31 19.81 5.76
C ASP A 243 -0.59 19.64 6.99
N ILE A 244 -1.74 18.95 6.86
CA ILE A 244 -2.65 18.70 7.99
C ILE A 244 -2.36 17.37 8.70
N ASP A 245 -1.34 16.63 8.27
CA ASP A 245 -1.01 15.31 8.79
C ASP A 245 -2.24 14.38 8.70
N PHE A 246 -2.90 14.38 7.54
CA PHE A 246 -4.10 13.57 7.29
C PHE A 246 -3.71 12.09 7.25
N LYS A 247 -4.41 11.24 7.99
CA LYS A 247 -4.04 9.82 8.07
C LYS A 247 -4.11 9.13 6.72
N GLN A 248 -3.16 8.25 6.47
CA GLN A 248 -3.16 7.36 5.31
C GLN A 248 -4.35 6.40 5.35
N SER A 249 -4.78 5.96 4.18
CA SER A 249 -5.77 4.88 4.06
C SER A 249 -5.15 3.51 4.26
N GLN A 250 -5.99 2.49 4.44
CA GLN A 250 -5.52 1.13 4.64
C GLN A 250 -4.74 0.61 3.42
N GLU A 251 -5.20 0.96 2.21
CA GLU A 251 -4.54 0.58 0.95
C GLU A 251 -3.12 1.15 0.87
N GLN A 252 -2.95 2.44 1.17
CA GLN A 252 -1.63 3.09 1.19
C GLN A 252 -0.68 2.45 2.21
N ILE A 253 -1.20 2.13 3.40
CA ILE A 253 -0.41 1.44 4.44
C ILE A 253 0.03 0.05 3.97
N ASP A 254 -0.84 -0.67 3.27
CA ASP A 254 -0.53 -2.02 2.80
C ASP A 254 0.44 -2.01 1.61
N GLU A 255 0.33 -1.03 0.70
CA GLU A 255 1.31 -0.80 -0.37
C GLU A 255 2.70 -0.47 0.16
N GLU A 256 2.79 0.39 1.19
CA GLU A 256 4.06 0.73 1.83
C GLU A 256 4.68 -0.50 2.51
N LYS A 257 3.89 -1.28 3.25
CA LYS A 257 4.36 -2.54 3.86
C LYS A 257 4.82 -3.56 2.82
N GLU A 258 4.13 -3.67 1.70
CA GLU A 258 4.51 -4.58 0.62
C GLU A 258 5.81 -4.13 -0.06
N ARG A 259 6.01 -2.81 -0.21
CA ARG A 259 7.29 -2.25 -0.68
C ARG A 259 8.43 -2.57 0.28
N GLU A 260 8.25 -2.31 1.57
CA GLU A 260 9.25 -2.65 2.61
C GLU A 260 9.54 -4.16 2.65
N ARG A 261 8.52 -5.00 2.43
CA ARG A 261 8.69 -6.45 2.36
C ARG A 261 9.54 -6.84 1.16
N LYS A 262 9.27 -6.30 -0.03
CA LYS A 262 10.07 -6.55 -1.24
C LYS A 262 11.53 -6.11 -1.05
N GLU A 263 11.75 -4.93 -0.48
CA GLU A 263 13.10 -4.43 -0.18
C GLU A 263 13.84 -5.38 0.78
N ARG A 264 13.20 -5.84 1.85
CA ARG A 264 13.78 -6.86 2.74
C ARG A 264 14.06 -8.19 2.03
N ASP A 265 13.16 -8.65 1.18
CA ASP A 265 13.32 -9.90 0.42
C ASP A 265 14.47 -9.80 -0.60
N ASP A 266 14.77 -8.60 -1.10
CA ASP A 266 15.89 -8.31 -2.01
C ASP A 266 17.23 -8.21 -1.28
N GLU A 267 17.22 -7.83 0.00
CA GLU A 267 18.39 -7.76 0.89
C GLU A 267 18.74 -9.10 1.58
N THR A 268 17.80 -10.04 1.62
CA THR A 268 17.99 -11.34 2.28
C THR A 268 18.96 -12.24 1.48
N GLU A 269 19.91 -12.88 2.17
CA GLU A 269 20.82 -13.85 1.55
C GLU A 269 20.06 -15.11 1.13
N LYS A 270 20.12 -15.44 -0.16
CA LYS A 270 19.50 -16.61 -0.80
C LYS A 270 20.57 -17.56 -1.29
N ILE A 271 20.27 -18.87 -1.37
CA ILE A 271 21.19 -19.84 -1.95
C ILE A 271 20.93 -19.93 -3.46
N CYS A 272 21.94 -19.66 -4.28
CA CYS A 272 21.81 -19.74 -5.73
C CYS A 272 21.58 -21.19 -6.16
N PRO A 273 20.50 -21.52 -6.89
CA PRO A 273 20.24 -22.91 -7.29
C PRO A 273 21.25 -23.45 -8.32
N LYS A 274 21.93 -22.55 -9.06
CA LYS A 274 22.97 -22.89 -10.05
C LYS A 274 24.32 -23.22 -9.42
N CYS A 275 24.86 -22.31 -8.59
CA CYS A 275 26.21 -22.46 -8.02
C CYS A 275 26.24 -22.86 -6.53
N ARG A 276 25.08 -22.93 -5.89
CA ARG A 276 24.89 -23.27 -4.46
C ARG A 276 25.61 -22.35 -3.47
N ARG A 277 26.00 -21.15 -3.91
CA ARG A 277 26.56 -20.10 -3.05
C ARG A 277 25.48 -19.13 -2.58
N GLY A 278 25.65 -18.57 -1.39
CA GLY A 278 24.86 -17.44 -0.90
C GLY A 278 24.99 -16.23 -1.82
N TYR A 279 23.89 -15.53 -2.06
CA TYR A 279 23.84 -14.28 -2.82
C TYR A 279 22.72 -13.38 -2.31
N ILE A 280 22.91 -12.06 -2.43
CA ILE A 280 21.90 -11.05 -2.11
C ILE A 280 21.46 -10.43 -3.44
N LEU A 281 20.15 -10.39 -3.72
CA LEU A 281 19.63 -9.96 -5.02
C LEU A 281 19.99 -8.50 -5.31
N SER A 282 19.89 -7.62 -4.31
CA SER A 282 20.30 -6.21 -4.44
C SER A 282 21.80 -6.00 -4.72
N LYS A 283 22.63 -7.03 -4.52
CA LYS A 283 24.10 -6.99 -4.73
C LYS A 283 24.58 -7.89 -5.87
N THR A 284 23.68 -8.51 -6.64
CA THR A 284 24.09 -9.39 -7.74
C THR A 284 24.62 -8.60 -8.94
N ASN A 285 25.92 -8.73 -9.20
CA ASN A 285 26.54 -8.27 -10.44
C ASN A 285 26.62 -9.40 -11.47
N TYR A 286 26.63 -9.02 -12.75
CA TYR A 286 26.84 -9.95 -13.87
C TYR A 286 28.20 -10.65 -13.74
N GLY A 287 28.23 -11.98 -13.87
CA GLY A 287 29.47 -12.77 -13.86
C GLY A 287 29.88 -13.35 -12.50
N ASN A 288 29.20 -13.03 -11.41
CA ASN A 288 29.51 -13.55 -10.08
C ASN A 288 29.10 -15.02 -9.88
N CYS A 289 28.18 -15.54 -10.69
CA CYS A 289 27.76 -16.94 -10.63
C CYS A 289 28.62 -17.76 -11.58
N GLN A 290 29.55 -18.56 -11.03
CA GLN A 290 30.28 -19.57 -11.78
C GLN A 290 29.66 -20.94 -11.51
N TYR A 291 29.21 -21.64 -12.55
CA TYR A 291 28.47 -22.89 -12.41
C TYR A 291 28.68 -23.84 -13.60
N HIS A 292 28.22 -25.07 -13.43
CA HIS A 292 28.07 -26.06 -14.50
C HIS A 292 26.58 -26.13 -14.85
N ASP A 293 26.23 -25.96 -16.12
CA ASP A 293 24.87 -26.06 -16.67
C ASP A 293 24.47 -27.51 -17.03
N GLY A 294 25.10 -28.49 -16.37
CA GLY A 294 24.87 -29.92 -16.54
C GLY A 294 24.68 -30.61 -15.19
N TYR A 295 24.36 -31.90 -15.23
CA TYR A 295 24.23 -32.73 -14.04
C TYR A 295 25.49 -33.57 -13.80
N ILE A 296 25.60 -34.17 -12.61
CA ILE A 296 26.73 -35.04 -12.27
C ILE A 296 26.41 -36.45 -12.73
N TYR A 297 27.37 -37.08 -13.39
CA TYR A 297 27.25 -38.44 -13.89
C TYR A 297 28.39 -39.29 -13.34
N ASP A 298 28.03 -40.46 -12.83
CA ASP A 298 29.01 -41.45 -12.39
C ASP A 298 29.33 -42.40 -13.54
N LEU A 299 30.58 -42.34 -14.01
CA LEU A 299 31.05 -43.19 -15.10
C LEU A 299 31.15 -44.67 -14.71
N GLN A 300 31.26 -45.00 -13.42
CA GLN A 300 31.33 -46.40 -12.97
C GLN A 300 29.94 -47.03 -12.96
N THR A 301 28.97 -46.39 -12.29
CA THR A 301 27.60 -46.91 -12.21
C THR A 301 26.74 -46.59 -13.42
N LYS A 302 27.23 -45.72 -14.32
CA LYS A 302 26.53 -45.22 -15.51
C LYS A 302 25.18 -44.56 -15.18
N LYS A 303 25.12 -43.86 -14.05
CA LYS A 303 23.90 -43.21 -13.56
C LYS A 303 24.10 -41.72 -13.26
N PRO A 304 23.07 -40.89 -13.46
CA PRO A 304 23.07 -39.53 -12.90
C PRO A 304 23.07 -39.61 -11.38
N VAL A 305 23.83 -38.71 -10.75
CA VAL A 305 23.95 -38.59 -9.30
C VAL A 305 23.51 -37.18 -8.91
N SER A 306 22.79 -37.04 -7.79
CA SER A 306 22.45 -35.71 -7.26
C SER A 306 23.68 -34.99 -6.72
N TYR A 307 23.63 -33.66 -6.61
CA TYR A 307 24.75 -32.89 -6.06
C TYR A 307 25.14 -33.35 -4.65
N ASN A 308 24.14 -33.57 -3.78
CA ASN A 308 24.36 -33.98 -2.39
C ASN A 308 24.98 -35.39 -2.29
N GLU A 309 24.51 -36.33 -3.11
CA GLU A 309 25.10 -37.68 -3.19
C GLU A 309 26.55 -37.62 -3.69
N ALA A 310 26.82 -36.82 -4.74
CA ALA A 310 28.17 -36.65 -5.27
C ALA A 310 29.12 -36.03 -4.24
N GLN A 311 28.65 -35.03 -3.49
CA GLN A 311 29.43 -34.41 -2.41
C GLN A 311 29.70 -35.40 -1.27
N ALA A 312 28.71 -36.22 -0.89
CA ALA A 312 28.87 -37.28 0.12
C ALA A 312 29.87 -38.35 -0.33
N LEU A 313 29.83 -38.75 -1.60
CA LEU A 313 30.81 -39.67 -2.19
C LEU A 313 32.22 -39.08 -2.16
N LEU A 314 32.39 -37.81 -2.54
CA LEU A 314 33.69 -37.13 -2.55
C LEU A 314 34.29 -37.01 -1.14
N LEU A 315 33.47 -36.69 -0.13
CA LEU A 315 33.87 -36.70 1.28
C LEU A 315 34.26 -38.09 1.78
N LYS A 316 33.51 -39.13 1.38
CA LYS A 316 33.83 -40.51 1.74
C LYS A 316 35.19 -40.94 1.17
N ILE A 317 35.49 -40.59 -0.08
CA ILE A 317 36.80 -40.88 -0.70
C ILE A 317 37.91 -40.15 0.04
N SER A 318 37.76 -38.84 0.30
CA SER A 318 38.82 -38.06 0.95
C SER A 318 39.19 -38.63 2.32
N LEU A 319 38.20 -39.10 3.09
CA LEU A 319 38.43 -39.79 4.37
C LEU A 319 39.12 -41.15 4.22
N LEU A 320 38.85 -41.90 3.15
CA LEU A 320 39.50 -43.20 2.88
C LEU A 320 40.95 -43.02 2.40
N THR A 321 41.21 -42.03 1.55
CA THR A 321 42.57 -41.70 1.07
C THR A 321 43.45 -41.26 2.24
N GLN A 322 42.92 -40.48 3.19
CA GLN A 322 43.66 -40.12 4.42
C GLN A 322 44.03 -41.33 5.29
N ARG A 323 43.33 -42.46 5.15
CA ARG A 323 43.57 -43.70 5.90
C ARG A 323 44.50 -44.69 5.19
N GLY A 324 45.13 -44.30 4.08
CA GLY A 324 46.12 -45.12 3.38
C GLY A 324 45.53 -46.29 2.58
N ALA A 325 44.23 -46.28 2.27
CA ALA A 325 43.66 -47.23 1.32
C ALA A 325 44.23 -46.97 -0.09
N SER A 326 44.65 -48.02 -0.79
CA SER A 326 45.22 -47.92 -2.14
C SER A 326 44.19 -47.34 -3.12
N ASN A 327 44.60 -46.28 -3.84
CA ASN A 327 43.77 -45.38 -4.65
C ASN A 327 43.16 -45.98 -5.95
N ASP A 328 43.13 -47.29 -6.14
CA ASP A 328 42.72 -47.88 -7.43
C ASP A 328 41.23 -47.74 -7.77
N GLN A 329 40.40 -47.24 -6.83
CA GLN A 329 39.01 -46.86 -7.10
C GLN A 329 38.84 -45.33 -7.12
N HIS A 330 39.49 -44.66 -8.07
CA HIS A 330 39.13 -43.28 -8.39
C HIS A 330 37.70 -43.25 -8.95
N LEU A 331 36.74 -42.84 -8.10
CA LEU A 331 35.38 -42.52 -8.52
C LEU A 331 35.45 -41.46 -9.62
N LYS A 332 34.93 -41.80 -10.79
CA LYS A 332 34.94 -40.93 -11.97
C LYS A 332 33.60 -40.20 -12.07
N LEU A 333 33.38 -39.27 -11.14
CA LEU A 333 32.25 -38.35 -11.19
C LEU A 333 32.59 -37.20 -12.13
N VAL A 334 31.75 -36.96 -13.14
CA VAL A 334 31.98 -35.90 -14.14
C VAL A 334 30.75 -35.03 -14.34
N TRP A 335 30.96 -33.77 -14.71
CA TRP A 335 29.89 -32.87 -15.14
C TRP A 335 29.52 -33.11 -16.60
N THR A 336 28.25 -33.34 -16.91
CA THR A 336 27.82 -33.68 -18.28
C THR A 336 27.94 -32.54 -19.30
N CYS A 337 27.99 -31.29 -18.85
CA CYS A 337 28.11 -30.13 -19.73
C CYS A 337 29.50 -30.03 -20.41
N CYS A 338 30.57 -30.43 -19.71
CA CYS A 338 31.96 -30.23 -20.14
C CYS A 338 32.90 -31.42 -19.88
N PHE A 339 32.41 -32.51 -19.28
CA PHE A 339 33.16 -33.71 -18.90
C PHE A 339 34.35 -33.48 -17.96
N ARG A 340 34.33 -32.36 -17.27
CA ARG A 340 35.26 -32.03 -16.20
C ARG A 340 34.95 -32.84 -14.93
N ILE A 341 35.99 -33.17 -14.17
CA ILE A 341 35.92 -33.96 -12.94
C ILE A 341 35.21 -33.16 -11.85
N PHE A 342 34.20 -33.76 -11.24
CA PHE A 342 33.47 -33.17 -10.12
C PHE A 342 34.40 -32.96 -8.91
N GLY A 343 34.40 -31.74 -8.36
CA GLY A 343 35.17 -31.38 -7.17
C GLY A 343 36.64 -31.03 -7.39
N SER A 344 37.16 -31.16 -8.62
CA SER A 344 38.54 -30.77 -8.97
C SER A 344 38.60 -29.64 -9.98
N ASP A 345 37.72 -29.66 -10.98
CA ASP A 345 37.78 -28.72 -12.08
C ASP A 345 36.93 -27.46 -11.85
N SER A 346 37.32 -26.37 -12.53
CA SER A 346 36.60 -25.11 -12.47
C SER A 346 35.28 -25.14 -13.26
N PRO A 347 34.27 -24.33 -12.84
CA PRO A 347 33.02 -24.16 -13.58
C PRO A 347 33.23 -23.77 -15.04
N CYS A 348 32.35 -24.26 -15.93
CA CYS A 348 32.46 -24.02 -17.37
C CYS A 348 31.57 -22.89 -17.89
N ARG A 349 30.71 -22.31 -17.03
CA ARG A 349 29.83 -21.18 -17.35
C ARG A 349 29.94 -20.08 -16.29
N SER A 350 29.68 -18.86 -16.72
CA SER A 350 29.48 -17.69 -15.86
C SER A 350 28.11 -17.05 -16.15
N GLY A 351 27.51 -16.41 -15.15
CA GLY A 351 26.23 -15.72 -15.27
C GLY A 351 25.82 -14.98 -14.01
N ILE A 352 24.55 -14.57 -13.91
CA ILE A 352 23.96 -13.97 -12.71
C ILE A 352 23.49 -15.08 -11.76
N CYS A 353 23.57 -14.89 -10.43
CA CYS A 353 23.00 -15.84 -9.46
C CYS A 353 21.46 -15.89 -9.56
N GLY A 354 20.85 -17.00 -9.14
CA GLY A 354 19.40 -17.23 -9.24
C GLY A 354 19.03 -18.27 -10.30
N LEU A 355 17.78 -18.26 -10.76
CA LEU A 355 17.30 -19.20 -11.76
C LEU A 355 18.03 -19.02 -13.12
N PRO A 356 18.18 -20.09 -13.92
CA PRO A 356 18.48 -19.98 -15.35
C PRO A 356 17.45 -19.10 -16.06
N GLU A 357 17.86 -18.38 -17.09
CA GLU A 357 16.97 -17.51 -17.88
C GLU A 357 15.77 -18.28 -18.43
N GLU A 358 16.00 -19.54 -18.81
CA GLU A 358 14.98 -20.44 -19.34
C GLU A 358 13.89 -20.82 -18.32
N LEU A 359 14.14 -20.60 -17.02
CA LEU A 359 13.19 -20.84 -15.93
C LEU A 359 12.64 -19.54 -15.34
N GLN A 360 13.10 -18.37 -15.78
CA GLN A 360 12.55 -17.10 -15.31
C GLN A 360 11.06 -16.99 -15.69
N GLY A 361 10.22 -16.55 -14.75
CA GLY A 361 8.77 -16.45 -14.94
C GLY A 361 7.98 -17.73 -14.67
N THR A 362 8.64 -18.87 -14.42
CA THR A 362 7.94 -20.05 -13.92
C THR A 362 7.63 -19.90 -12.43
N GLN A 363 6.40 -20.25 -12.02
CA GLN A 363 5.99 -20.23 -10.60
C GLN A 363 6.60 -21.43 -9.85
N ILE A 364 7.89 -21.33 -9.52
CA ILE A 364 8.60 -22.32 -8.71
C ILE A 364 8.58 -21.84 -7.25
N LYS A 365 8.14 -22.70 -6.33
CA LYS A 365 8.26 -22.42 -4.89
C LYS A 365 9.75 -22.35 -4.53
N ALA A 366 10.16 -21.36 -3.72
CA ALA A 366 11.55 -21.14 -3.32
C ALA A 366 12.26 -22.42 -2.81
N GLU A 367 11.51 -23.27 -2.09
CA GLU A 367 11.94 -24.56 -1.53
C GLU A 367 12.43 -25.57 -2.60
N ASN A 368 11.94 -25.42 -3.83
CA ASN A 368 12.11 -26.38 -4.92
C ASN A 368 13.02 -25.88 -6.06
N GLU A 369 13.52 -24.64 -5.99
CA GLU A 369 14.33 -24.04 -7.07
C GLU A 369 15.54 -24.89 -7.44
N ILE A 370 16.22 -25.42 -6.43
CA ILE A 370 17.35 -26.33 -6.57
C ILE A 370 17.00 -27.58 -7.39
N ALA A 371 15.87 -28.22 -7.06
CA ALA A 371 15.45 -29.46 -7.69
C ALA A 371 14.98 -29.23 -9.14
N GLU A 372 14.28 -28.12 -9.39
CA GLU A 372 13.83 -27.76 -10.74
C GLU A 372 15.01 -27.35 -11.63
N VAL A 373 16.04 -26.67 -11.11
CA VAL A 373 17.25 -26.38 -11.88
C VAL A 373 18.00 -27.68 -12.23
N GLU A 374 18.12 -28.63 -11.29
CA GLU A 374 18.72 -29.93 -11.59
C GLU A 374 17.95 -30.71 -12.65
N LYS A 375 16.62 -30.69 -12.58
CA LYS A 375 15.73 -31.31 -13.56
C LYS A 375 15.86 -30.64 -14.93
N HIS A 376 15.93 -29.31 -14.97
CA HIS A 376 16.17 -28.55 -16.19
C HIS A 376 17.52 -28.91 -16.82
N PHE A 377 18.61 -28.98 -16.04
CA PHE A 377 19.92 -29.40 -16.56
C PHE A 377 19.94 -30.86 -17.03
N LYS A 378 19.19 -31.77 -16.39
CA LYS A 378 19.02 -33.16 -16.84
C LYS A 378 18.27 -33.25 -18.17
N ALA A 379 17.34 -32.34 -18.44
CA ALA A 379 16.54 -32.33 -19.66
C ALA A 379 17.27 -31.74 -20.88
N LYS A 380 18.46 -31.13 -20.72
CA LYS A 380 19.22 -30.56 -21.84
C LYS A 380 19.71 -31.67 -22.78
N ILE A 381 19.16 -31.70 -24.00
CA ILE A 381 19.45 -32.68 -25.05
C ILE A 381 20.96 -32.78 -25.33
N ASP A 382 21.67 -31.66 -25.32
CA ASP A 382 23.11 -31.59 -25.56
C ASP A 382 23.91 -32.45 -24.57
N ALA A 383 23.54 -32.43 -23.29
CA ALA A 383 24.21 -33.23 -22.26
C ALA A 383 24.00 -34.73 -22.50
N THR A 384 22.78 -35.12 -22.91
CA THR A 384 22.45 -36.52 -23.24
C THR A 384 23.21 -36.99 -24.48
N ASN A 385 23.30 -36.18 -25.53
CA ASN A 385 24.01 -36.53 -26.77
C ASN A 385 25.52 -36.66 -26.53
N LYS A 386 26.10 -35.71 -25.79
CA LYS A 386 27.49 -35.76 -25.36
C LYS A 386 27.79 -37.06 -24.59
N LEU A 387 26.91 -37.45 -23.67
CA LEU A 387 27.08 -38.69 -22.90
C LEU A 387 27.02 -39.94 -23.78
N LYS A 388 26.14 -39.99 -24.78
CA LYS A 388 26.08 -41.12 -25.73
C LYS A 388 27.42 -41.30 -26.45
N VAL A 389 27.97 -40.21 -26.99
CA VAL A 389 29.29 -40.23 -27.65
C VAL A 389 30.38 -40.67 -26.68
N LEU A 390 30.36 -40.20 -25.43
CA LEU A 390 31.33 -40.63 -24.42
C LEU A 390 31.23 -42.15 -24.15
N HIS A 391 30.01 -42.69 -24.04
CA HIS A 391 29.81 -44.13 -23.85
C HIS A 391 30.28 -44.96 -25.04
N GLU A 392 30.06 -44.47 -26.26
CA GLU A 392 30.55 -45.11 -27.48
C GLU A 392 32.08 -45.13 -27.51
N VAL A 393 32.74 -43.99 -27.26
CA VAL A 393 34.20 -43.89 -27.26
C VAL A 393 34.84 -44.66 -26.10
N CYS A 394 34.23 -44.64 -24.91
CA CYS A 394 34.75 -45.34 -23.74
C CYS A 394 34.47 -46.85 -23.77
N ALA A 395 33.44 -47.32 -24.48
CA ALA A 395 33.21 -48.75 -24.68
C ALA A 395 34.42 -49.43 -25.34
N ASP A 396 35.13 -48.71 -26.22
CA ASP A 396 36.33 -49.20 -26.89
C ASP A 396 37.59 -49.14 -26.01
N LEU A 397 37.64 -48.25 -25.02
CA LEU A 397 38.78 -48.06 -24.11
C LEU A 397 38.70 -48.89 -22.82
N PHE A 398 37.52 -49.38 -22.46
CA PHE A 398 37.27 -50.20 -21.28
C PHE A 398 37.02 -51.68 -21.61
N ILE A 399 37.61 -52.19 -22.70
CA ILE A 399 37.79 -53.63 -22.83
C ILE A 399 38.73 -54.05 -21.68
N PRO A 400 38.27 -54.86 -20.70
CA PRO A 400 39.17 -55.34 -19.66
C PRO A 400 40.31 -56.07 -20.35
N GLN A 401 41.51 -55.51 -20.27
CA GLN A 401 42.73 -56.20 -20.68
C GLN A 401 42.71 -57.55 -19.95
N PRO A 402 42.81 -58.69 -20.65
CA PRO A 402 42.85 -59.98 -19.99
C PRO A 402 43.99 -59.91 -18.97
N SER A 403 43.65 -60.14 -17.71
CA SER A 403 44.63 -60.20 -16.64
C SER A 403 45.61 -61.33 -16.97
N TYR A 404 46.76 -60.99 -17.55
CA TYR A 404 47.86 -61.92 -17.70
C TYR A 404 48.32 -62.25 -16.28
N SER A 405 47.87 -63.39 -15.77
CA SER A 405 48.42 -64.00 -14.57
C SER A 405 49.87 -64.40 -14.86
N THR A 406 50.81 -63.49 -14.62
CA THR A 406 52.22 -63.85 -14.50
C THR A 406 52.38 -64.69 -13.23
N ASN A 407 52.20 -66.02 -13.38
CA ASN A 407 52.74 -67.00 -12.45
C ASN A 407 54.26 -67.00 -12.60
N THR A 408 54.93 -66.00 -12.01
CA THR A 408 56.38 -66.01 -11.85
C THR A 408 56.69 -66.86 -10.63
N VAL A 409 57.04 -68.13 -10.87
CA VAL A 409 57.61 -69.04 -9.87
C VAL A 409 58.89 -68.39 -9.32
N PHE A 410 58.78 -67.84 -8.11
CA PHE A 410 59.90 -67.25 -7.38
C PHE A 410 60.76 -68.39 -6.84
N ASN A 411 61.83 -68.73 -7.57
CA ASN A 411 62.81 -69.71 -7.13
C ASN A 411 63.73 -69.03 -6.09
N GLN A 412 63.57 -69.42 -4.82
CA GLN A 412 64.40 -68.97 -3.71
C GLN A 412 65.85 -69.40 -3.91
N ARG A 413 66.77 -68.43 -4.01
CA ARG A 413 68.17 -68.63 -3.62
C ARG A 413 68.54 -67.60 -2.56
N SER A 414 68.64 -68.12 -1.35
CA SER A 414 69.20 -67.49 -0.17
C SER A 414 70.71 -67.33 -0.33
N THR A 415 71.21 -66.11 -0.11
CA THR A 415 72.59 -65.87 0.32
C THR A 415 72.59 -64.85 1.45
N PRO A 416 73.29 -65.09 2.57
CA PRO A 416 73.36 -64.18 3.69
C PRO A 416 74.49 -63.17 3.47
N TYR A 417 74.28 -61.89 3.77
CA TYR A 417 75.40 -61.00 4.05
C TYR A 417 75.08 -59.97 5.13
N SER A 418 76.05 -59.84 6.02
CA SER A 418 76.08 -59.24 7.35
C SER A 418 75.85 -57.72 7.43
N PRO A 419 75.53 -57.20 8.63
CA PRO A 419 75.36 -55.78 8.88
C PRO A 419 76.71 -55.08 9.10
N ARG A 420 76.79 -53.79 8.74
CA ARG A 420 77.76 -52.86 9.30
C ARG A 420 77.08 -51.58 9.76
N ASN A 421 77.23 -51.32 11.05
CA ASN A 421 77.05 -50.02 11.67
C ASN A 421 78.10 -49.04 11.15
N SER A 422 77.68 -47.79 10.91
CA SER A 422 78.41 -46.55 11.20
C SER A 422 77.37 -45.45 11.37
#